data_AF-A0A2M7A9J2-F1
#
_entry.id   AF-A0A2M7A9J2-F1
#
_cell.length_a   1.000
_cell.length_b   1.000
_cell.length_c   1.000
_cell.angle_alpha   90.00
_cell.angle_beta   90.00
_cell.angle_gamma   90.00
#
_symmetry.space_group_name_H-M   'P 1'
#
loop_
_entity.id
_entity.type
_entity.pdbx_description
1 polymer ?
#
loop_
_entity_poly.entity_id
_entity_poly.type
_entity_poly.pdbx_seq_one_letter_code
_entity_poly.pdbx_strand_id
1 'polypeptide(L)'
;MWEQTVAYDNLLSAALRAADSKRSWPNVAEFLADLGGNALRLHRELQSETWTPEGYRTFWIHDPKTRLISETPFRDRVVHHAVCNVIEPIFQPTFIFDSYACRKGKGTHAAVDRYTEFSRRHDLVAANFPPCGIPHGIGTFALKGAENWRV
;
A
#
# COMPACT_ATOMS: atom_id res chain seq x y z
N MET A 1 -13.78 17.61 8.12
CA MET A 1 -12.83 16.50 7.88
C MET A 1 -12.99 15.41 8.94
N TRP A 2 -12.89 15.76 10.23
CA TRP A 2 -13.08 14.80 11.33
C TRP A 2 -14.40 14.02 11.25
N GLU A 3 -15.53 14.71 11.06
CA GLU A 3 -16.85 14.09 10.93
C GLU A 3 -16.94 13.03 9.83
N GLN A 4 -16.23 13.25 8.70
CA GLN A 4 -16.18 12.29 7.59
C GLN A 4 -15.30 11.09 7.93
N THR A 5 -14.20 11.31 8.64
CA THR A 5 -13.31 10.24 9.10
C THR A 5 -14.05 9.30 10.04
N VAL A 6 -14.77 9.84 11.02
CA VAL A 6 -15.47 9.06 12.04
C VAL A 6 -16.82 8.54 11.58
N ALA A 7 -17.33 8.94 10.41
CA ALA A 7 -18.61 8.48 9.90
C ALA A 7 -18.68 6.94 9.86
N TYR A 8 -19.80 6.39 10.32
CA TYR A 8 -20.02 4.94 10.39
C TYR A 8 -19.77 4.23 9.04
N ASP A 9 -20.32 4.79 7.95
CA ASP A 9 -20.14 4.25 6.61
C ASP A 9 -18.68 4.27 6.15
N ASN A 10 -17.93 5.32 6.51
CA ASN A 10 -16.51 5.39 6.22
C ASN A 10 -15.74 4.31 6.99
N LEU A 11 -16.04 4.10 8.27
CA LEU A 11 -15.40 3.07 9.10
C LEU A 11 -15.70 1.66 8.59
N LEU A 12 -16.93 1.38 8.13
CA LEU A 12 -17.26 0.12 7.45
C LEU A 12 -16.44 -0.07 6.18
N SER A 13 -16.40 0.94 5.32
CA SER A 13 -15.62 0.87 4.08
C SER A 13 -14.12 0.69 4.36
N ALA A 14 -13.61 1.36 5.40
CA ALA A 14 -12.22 1.28 5.83
C ALA A 14 -11.88 -0.11 6.36
N ALA A 15 -12.76 -0.73 7.14
CA ALA A 15 -12.57 -2.09 7.64
C ALA A 15 -12.51 -3.11 6.50
N LEU A 16 -13.40 -3.00 5.51
CA LEU A 16 -13.39 -3.88 4.34
C LEU A 16 -12.12 -3.70 3.50
N ARG A 17 -11.66 -2.45 3.33
CA ARG A 17 -10.40 -2.13 2.64
C ARG A 17 -9.18 -2.65 3.38
N ALA A 18 -9.14 -2.49 4.71
CA ALA A 18 -8.07 -3.00 5.57
C ALA A 18 -7.97 -4.53 5.53
N ALA A 19 -9.09 -5.21 5.34
CA ALA A 19 -9.15 -6.67 5.33
C ALA A 19 -8.75 -7.30 3.99
N ASP A 20 -8.82 -6.57 2.86
CA ASP A 20 -8.85 -7.15 1.50
C ASP A 20 -7.73 -8.17 1.21
N SER A 21 -6.50 -7.90 1.63
CA SER A 21 -5.35 -8.80 1.42
C SER A 21 -5.12 -9.82 2.54
N LYS A 22 -5.77 -9.66 3.71
CA LYS A 22 -5.47 -10.45 4.94
C LYS A 22 -6.73 -10.99 5.63
N ARG A 23 -7.83 -11.21 4.88
CA ARG A 23 -9.13 -11.65 5.44
C ARG A 23 -9.04 -12.94 6.25
N SER A 24 -8.15 -13.86 5.88
CA SER A 24 -7.98 -15.16 6.55
C SER A 24 -7.22 -15.10 7.87
N TRP A 25 -6.62 -13.97 8.21
CA TRP A 25 -5.85 -13.85 9.46
C TRP A 25 -6.81 -13.86 10.66
N PRO A 26 -6.51 -14.59 11.75
CA PRO A 26 -7.44 -14.75 12.87
C PRO A 26 -7.95 -13.43 13.45
N ASN A 27 -7.07 -12.45 13.64
CA ASN A 27 -7.42 -11.13 14.17
C ASN A 27 -8.30 -10.30 13.21
N VAL A 28 -8.19 -10.53 11.91
CA VAL A 28 -9.03 -9.88 10.89
C VAL A 28 -10.38 -10.57 10.84
N ALA A 29 -10.39 -11.91 10.80
CA ALA A 29 -11.60 -12.71 10.76
C ALA A 29 -12.49 -12.48 12.00
N GLU A 30 -11.90 -12.41 13.19
CA GLU A 30 -12.60 -12.10 14.44
C GLU A 30 -13.29 -10.73 14.38
N PHE A 31 -12.60 -9.71 13.89
CA PHE A 31 -13.19 -8.38 13.73
C PHE A 31 -14.31 -8.38 12.69
N LEU A 32 -14.13 -9.10 11.57
CA LEU A 32 -15.12 -9.18 10.51
C LEU A 32 -16.37 -9.99 10.91
N ALA A 33 -16.25 -10.93 11.85
CA ALA A 33 -17.36 -11.73 12.34
C ALA A 33 -18.45 -10.86 12.99
N ASP A 34 -18.05 -9.78 13.66
CA ASP A 34 -18.95 -8.70 14.14
C ASP A 34 -18.54 -7.34 13.55
N LEU A 35 -18.48 -7.25 12.21
CA LEU A 35 -18.08 -6.02 11.52
C LEU A 35 -18.94 -4.82 11.96
N GLY A 36 -20.26 -5.01 12.03
CA GLY A 36 -21.21 -3.95 12.37
C GLY A 36 -21.06 -3.44 13.80
N GLY A 37 -20.99 -4.35 14.78
CA GLY A 37 -20.83 -4.00 16.19
C GLY A 37 -19.46 -3.40 16.48
N ASN A 38 -18.40 -3.96 15.91
CA ASN A 38 -17.04 -3.43 16.04
C ASN A 38 -16.91 -2.04 15.43
N ALA A 39 -17.47 -1.80 14.23
CA ALA A 39 -17.47 -0.48 13.60
C ALA A 39 -18.28 0.55 14.38
N LEU A 40 -19.43 0.16 14.95
CA LEU A 40 -20.27 1.05 15.76
C LEU A 40 -19.58 1.42 17.09
N ARG A 41 -18.89 0.45 17.72
CA ARG A 41 -18.08 0.71 18.91
C ARG A 41 -16.98 1.72 18.60
N LEU A 42 -16.24 1.51 17.51
CA LEU A 42 -15.18 2.41 17.05
C LEU A 42 -15.72 3.82 16.74
N HIS A 43 -16.87 3.91 16.06
CA HIS A 43 -17.56 5.17 15.77
C HIS A 43 -17.84 5.96 17.05
N ARG A 44 -18.43 5.31 18.06
CA ARG A 44 -18.74 5.94 19.35
C ARG A 44 -17.48 6.40 20.07
N GLU A 45 -16.47 5.54 20.16
CA GLU A 45 -15.20 5.84 20.84
C GLU A 45 -14.44 7.00 20.19
N LEU A 46 -14.47 7.08 18.85
CA LEU A 46 -13.87 8.19 18.10
C LEU A 46 -14.69 9.47 18.29
N GLN A 47 -16.02 9.40 18.25
CA GLN A 47 -16.89 10.55 18.51
C GLN A 47 -16.74 11.11 19.93
N SER A 48 -16.54 10.24 20.93
CA SER A 48 -16.31 10.64 22.31
C SER A 48 -14.85 10.98 22.61
N GLU A 49 -13.95 10.92 21.62
CA GLU A 49 -12.51 11.17 21.77
C GLU A 49 -11.83 10.27 22.83
N THR A 50 -12.44 9.12 23.15
CA THR A 50 -11.93 8.16 24.14
C THR A 50 -11.10 7.05 23.50
N TRP A 51 -11.07 6.99 22.17
CA TRP A 51 -10.28 6.00 21.45
C TRP A 51 -8.77 6.23 21.68
N THR A 52 -8.08 5.18 22.13
CA THR A 52 -6.63 5.15 22.25
C THR A 52 -6.06 4.00 21.42
N PRO A 53 -5.04 4.24 20.57
CA PRO A 53 -4.37 3.18 19.83
C PRO A 53 -3.78 2.14 20.78
N GLU A 54 -3.82 0.89 20.35
CA GLU A 54 -3.15 -0.21 21.02
C GLU A 54 -1.65 -0.22 20.63
N GLY A 55 -0.84 -0.92 21.43
CA GLY A 55 0.61 -0.99 21.20
C GLY A 55 0.98 -1.68 19.88
N TYR A 56 2.16 -1.34 19.34
CA TYR A 56 2.69 -1.97 18.14
C TYR A 56 3.30 -3.34 18.45
N ARG A 57 3.02 -4.33 17.60
CA ARG A 57 3.72 -5.61 17.60
C ARG A 57 4.94 -5.51 16.69
N THR A 58 6.14 -5.55 17.26
CA THR A 58 7.38 -5.44 16.49
C THR A 58 8.00 -6.80 16.22
N PHE A 59 8.40 -7.07 14.97
CA PHE A 59 9.14 -8.27 14.61
C PHE A 59 10.15 -7.99 13.48
N TRP A 60 11.23 -8.77 13.45
CA TRP A 60 12.23 -8.67 12.39
C TRP A 60 11.83 -9.53 11.19
N ILE A 61 11.96 -8.98 9.99
CA ILE A 61 11.86 -9.72 8.73
C ILE A 61 13.09 -9.46 7.87
N HIS A 62 13.41 -10.39 6.99
CA HIS A 62 14.50 -10.28 6.03
C HIS A 62 13.97 -10.50 4.61
N ASP A 63 13.94 -9.44 3.79
CA ASP A 63 13.58 -9.52 2.36
C ASP A 63 13.85 -8.20 1.60
N PRO A 64 14.86 -8.05 0.74
CA PRO A 64 16.21 -8.65 0.76
C PRO A 64 17.11 -8.05 1.86
N LYS A 65 16.62 -7.02 2.58
CA LYS A 65 17.31 -6.37 3.71
C LYS A 65 16.53 -6.60 4.99
N THR A 66 17.25 -6.82 6.08
CA THR A 66 16.68 -6.95 7.43
C THR A 66 16.06 -5.62 7.86
N ARG A 67 14.80 -5.67 8.29
CA ARG A 67 14.06 -4.50 8.79
C ARG A 67 13.19 -4.90 9.97
N LEU A 68 13.10 -4.01 10.96
CA LEU A 68 12.14 -4.12 12.04
C LEU A 68 10.79 -3.63 11.51
N ILE A 69 9.79 -4.51 11.50
CA ILE A 69 8.41 -4.15 11.16
C ILE A 69 7.64 -3.95 12.45
N SER A 70 6.94 -2.82 12.52
CA SER A 70 5.95 -2.53 13.54
C SER A 70 4.56 -2.74 12.95
N GLU A 71 3.90 -3.82 13.34
CA GLU A 71 2.52 -4.10 12.93
C GLU A 71 1.53 -3.52 13.95
N THR A 72 0.54 -2.79 13.44
CA THR A 72 -0.60 -2.33 14.24
C THR A 72 -1.68 -3.41 14.35
N PRO A 73 -2.39 -3.49 15.50
CA PRO A 73 -3.60 -4.28 15.63
C PRO A 73 -4.63 -3.94 14.55
N PHE A 74 -5.48 -4.90 14.22
CA PHE A 74 -6.42 -4.71 13.10
C PHE A 74 -7.41 -3.57 13.34
N ARG A 75 -7.87 -3.39 14.57
CA ARG A 75 -8.72 -2.27 14.99
C ARG A 75 -8.13 -0.90 14.62
N ASP A 76 -6.85 -0.69 14.92
CA ASP A 76 -6.17 0.58 14.61
C ASP A 76 -5.90 0.73 13.11
N ARG A 77 -5.66 -0.38 12.40
CA ARG A 77 -5.58 -0.36 10.93
C ARG A 77 -6.88 0.15 10.30
N VAL A 78 -8.05 -0.18 10.85
CA VAL A 78 -9.34 0.38 10.37
C VAL A 78 -9.35 1.90 10.47
N VAL A 79 -8.92 2.46 11.61
CA VAL A 79 -8.85 3.92 11.81
C VAL A 79 -7.87 4.56 10.82
N HIS A 80 -6.70 3.95 10.61
CA HIS A 80 -5.73 4.44 9.62
C HIS A 80 -6.32 4.47 8.21
N HIS A 81 -7.02 3.41 7.80
CA HIS A 81 -7.72 3.37 6.51
C HIS A 81 -8.83 4.41 6.42
N ALA A 82 -9.59 4.65 7.50
CA ALA A 82 -10.64 5.66 7.54
C ALA A 82 -10.10 7.08 7.34
N VAL A 83 -8.95 7.38 7.95
CA VAL A 83 -8.23 8.64 7.75
C VAL A 83 -7.72 8.75 6.30
N CYS A 84 -7.09 7.70 5.78
CA CYS A 84 -6.58 7.67 4.41
C CYS A 84 -7.69 7.88 3.36
N ASN A 85 -8.89 7.35 3.57
CA ASN A 85 -10.02 7.55 2.65
C ASN A 85 -10.39 9.02 2.47
N VAL A 86 -10.23 9.85 3.51
CA VAL A 86 -10.53 11.28 3.48
C VAL A 86 -9.33 12.10 3.00
N ILE A 87 -8.12 11.74 3.42
CA ILE A 87 -6.87 12.45 3.06
C ILE A 87 -6.48 12.21 1.60
N GLU A 88 -6.54 10.96 1.13
CA GLU A 88 -6.07 10.58 -0.20
C GLU A 88 -6.63 11.47 -1.33
N PRO A 89 -7.96 11.70 -1.47
CA PRO A 89 -8.49 12.51 -2.57
C PRO A 89 -8.05 13.98 -2.52
N ILE A 90 -7.68 14.51 -1.35
CA ILE A 90 -7.23 15.90 -1.18
C ILE A 90 -5.78 16.06 -1.63
N PHE A 91 -4.90 15.11 -1.28
CA PHE A 91 -3.47 15.22 -1.55
C PHE A 91 -3.05 14.64 -2.90
N GLN A 92 -3.77 13.64 -3.43
CA GLN A 92 -3.43 13.00 -4.71
C GLN A 92 -3.23 13.97 -5.89
N PRO A 93 -4.06 15.03 -6.06
CA PRO A 93 -3.90 16.01 -7.14
C PRO A 93 -2.70 16.95 -6.96
N THR A 94 -2.24 17.16 -5.73
CA THR A 94 -1.16 18.11 -5.40
C THR A 94 0.22 17.52 -5.61
N PHE A 95 0.33 16.19 -5.68
CA PHE A 95 1.61 15.53 -5.91
C PHE A 95 2.15 15.79 -7.32
N ILE A 96 3.48 15.97 -7.40
CA ILE A 96 4.20 16.01 -8.66
C ILE A 96 3.89 14.78 -9.52
N PHE A 97 3.86 14.96 -10.84
CA PHE A 97 3.52 13.89 -11.77
C PHE A 97 4.47 12.69 -11.69
N ASP A 98 5.76 12.96 -11.47
CA ASP A 98 6.83 11.97 -11.37
C ASP A 98 6.98 11.33 -9.98
N SER A 99 6.01 11.55 -9.08
CA SER A 99 5.89 10.75 -7.86
C SER A 99 5.12 9.47 -8.17
N TYR A 100 5.79 8.33 -8.07
CA TYR A 100 5.25 7.01 -8.43
C TYR A 100 4.91 6.11 -7.22
N ALA A 101 5.38 6.44 -6.02
CA ALA A 101 5.20 5.61 -4.84
C ALA A 101 3.77 5.67 -4.28
N CYS A 102 3.17 4.51 -3.97
CA CYS A 102 1.89 4.38 -3.25
C CYS A 102 0.72 5.18 -3.86
N ARG A 103 0.66 5.31 -5.19
CA ARG A 103 -0.42 6.02 -5.91
C ARG A 103 -1.14 5.09 -6.87
N LYS A 104 -2.46 5.26 -7.01
CA LYS A 104 -3.28 4.45 -7.93
C LYS A 104 -2.86 4.71 -9.38
N GLY A 105 -2.68 3.64 -10.15
CA GLY A 105 -2.23 3.72 -11.55
C GLY A 105 -0.77 4.13 -11.73
N LYS A 106 0.00 4.27 -10.65
CA LYS A 106 1.43 4.55 -10.64
C LYS A 106 2.14 3.42 -9.89
N GLY A 107 3.36 3.10 -10.30
CA GLY A 107 4.14 2.02 -9.72
C GLY A 107 5.52 1.93 -10.35
N THR A 108 6.27 0.89 -9.97
CA THR A 108 7.66 0.72 -10.39
C THR A 108 7.81 0.69 -11.91
N HIS A 109 6.94 -0.05 -12.61
CA HIS A 109 6.98 -0.15 -14.07
C HIS A 109 6.76 1.22 -14.74
N ALA A 110 5.73 1.97 -14.32
CA ALA A 110 5.47 3.31 -14.85
C ALA A 110 6.63 4.29 -14.59
N ALA A 111 7.33 4.15 -13.47
CA ALA A 111 8.52 4.95 -13.18
C ALA A 111 9.69 4.60 -14.12
N VAL A 112 9.92 3.30 -14.35
CA VAL A 112 10.99 2.81 -15.24
C VAL A 112 10.74 3.21 -16.70
N ASP A 113 9.49 3.13 -17.16
CA ASP A 113 9.12 3.56 -18.51
C ASP A 113 9.40 5.06 -18.71
N ARG A 114 8.99 5.89 -17.72
CA ARG A 114 9.26 7.34 -17.76
C ARG A 114 10.76 7.64 -17.74
N TYR A 115 11.51 6.93 -16.90
CA TYR A 115 12.97 7.06 -16.86
C TYR A 115 13.61 6.70 -18.21
N THR A 116 13.16 5.62 -18.84
CA THR A 116 13.68 5.16 -20.13
C THR A 116 13.39 6.16 -21.25
N GLU A 117 12.20 6.77 -21.26
CA GLU A 117 11.86 7.86 -22.18
C GLU A 117 12.83 9.05 -22.05
N PHE A 118 13.05 9.53 -20.82
CA PHE A 118 13.97 10.65 -20.60
C PHE A 118 15.43 10.29 -20.92
N SER A 119 15.86 9.07 -20.58
CA SER A 119 17.20 8.58 -20.88
C SER A 119 17.48 8.46 -22.38
N ARG A 120 16.45 8.20 -23.22
CA ARG A 120 16.57 8.15 -24.68
C ARG A 120 16.50 9.53 -25.34
N ARG A 121 15.84 10.49 -24.68
CA ARG A 121 15.67 11.86 -25.19
C ARG A 121 16.89 12.75 -24.92
N HIS A 122 17.66 12.45 -23.89
CA HIS A 122 18.85 13.21 -23.51
C HIS A 122 20.08 12.30 -23.63
N ASP A 123 20.90 12.52 -24.66
CA ASP A 123 22.13 11.75 -24.99
C ASP A 123 23.24 11.79 -23.90
N LEU A 124 23.00 12.42 -22.75
CA LEU A 124 24.02 12.74 -21.75
C LEU A 124 24.43 11.56 -20.86
N VAL A 125 23.75 10.41 -20.91
CA VAL A 125 24.07 9.24 -20.04
C VAL A 125 24.50 8.00 -20.82
N ALA A 126 24.24 7.93 -22.13
CA ALA A 126 24.68 6.79 -22.96
C ALA A 126 26.21 6.73 -23.13
N ALA A 127 26.93 7.84 -22.91
CA ALA A 127 28.39 7.88 -23.03
C ALA A 127 29.14 7.28 -21.82
N ASN A 128 28.48 7.04 -20.68
CA ASN A 128 29.12 6.60 -19.43
C ASN A 128 28.56 5.31 -18.82
N PHE A 129 27.53 4.70 -19.42
CA PHE A 129 27.13 3.34 -19.07
C PHE A 129 27.86 2.36 -19.98
N PRO A 130 28.64 1.40 -19.46
CA PRO A 130 29.19 0.35 -20.32
C PRO A 130 28.02 -0.34 -21.02
N PRO A 131 28.13 -0.67 -22.32
CA PRO A 131 27.10 -1.43 -22.99
C PRO A 131 26.97 -2.77 -22.27
N CYS A 132 25.90 -2.93 -21.49
CA CYS A 132 25.49 -4.24 -21.01
C CYS A 132 25.12 -5.03 -22.27
N GLY A 133 26.11 -5.77 -22.78
CA GLY A 133 25.99 -6.60 -23.96
C GLY A 133 24.94 -7.67 -23.73
N ILE A 134 23.70 -7.35 -24.07
CA ILE A 134 22.73 -8.36 -24.47
C ILE A 134 22.51 -8.12 -25.97
N PRO A 135 23.11 -8.94 -26.84
CA PRO A 135 22.94 -8.78 -28.27
C PRO A 135 21.45 -8.95 -28.59
N HIS A 136 20.89 -7.93 -29.24
CA HIS A 136 19.56 -8.01 -29.81
C HIS A 136 19.58 -9.01 -30.96
N GLY A 137 19.17 -10.24 -30.65
CA GLY A 137 19.02 -11.34 -31.59
C GLY A 137 17.92 -12.27 -31.10
N ILE A 138 16.70 -12.01 -31.59
CA ILE A 138 15.57 -12.94 -31.78
C ILE A 138 15.74 -14.34 -31.17
N GLY A 139 14.96 -14.64 -30.14
CA GLY A 139 14.88 -15.99 -29.60
C GLY A 139 13.90 -16.04 -28.44
N THR A 140 12.75 -16.65 -28.68
CA THR A 140 11.75 -17.11 -27.72
C THR A 140 12.42 -17.69 -26.45
N PHE A 141 12.68 -16.87 -25.44
CA PHE A 141 13.10 -17.38 -24.14
C PHE A 141 11.85 -17.70 -23.34
N ALA A 142 11.59 -19.01 -23.33
CA ALA A 142 10.48 -19.67 -22.71
C ALA A 142 10.18 -19.13 -21.30
N LEU A 143 8.89 -18.92 -21.06
CA LEU A 143 8.26 -19.02 -19.75
C LEU A 143 8.64 -20.39 -19.14
N LYS A 144 9.76 -20.45 -18.42
CA LYS A 144 10.08 -21.53 -17.48
C LYS A 144 10.49 -20.88 -16.18
N GLY A 145 9.54 -20.85 -15.23
CA GLY A 145 9.73 -20.30 -13.89
C GLY A 145 8.67 -19.31 -13.44
N ALA A 146 7.43 -19.38 -13.96
CA ALA A 146 6.28 -18.64 -13.45
C ALA A 146 5.48 -19.45 -12.40
N GLU A 147 6.15 -20.29 -11.62
CA GLU A 147 5.55 -21.09 -10.55
C GLU A 147 6.37 -20.92 -9.27
N ASN A 148 6.37 -19.74 -8.64
CA ASN A 148 6.44 -19.64 -7.17
C ASN A 148 6.37 -18.24 -6.53
N TRP A 149 5.96 -17.19 -7.22
CA TRP A 149 5.73 -15.90 -6.54
C TRP A 149 4.26 -15.75 -6.09
N ARG A 150 3.78 -16.71 -5.28
CA ARG A 150 2.67 -16.44 -4.36
C ARG A 150 3.26 -16.37 -2.96
N VAL A 151 3.53 -15.14 -2.51
CA VAL A 151 3.54 -14.77 -1.09
C VAL A 151 2.94 -13.38 -0.96
#